data_AF-A0A9E7IVS5-F1
#
_entry.id   AF-A0A9E7IVS5-F1
#
_cell.length_a   1.000
_cell.length_b   1.000
_cell.length_c   1.000
_cell.angle_alpha   90.00
_cell.angle_beta   90.00
_cell.angle_gamma   90.00
#
_symmetry.space_group_name_H-M   'P 1'
#
loop_
_entity.id
_entity.type
_entity.pdbx_description
1 polymer ?
#
loop_
_entity_poly.entity_id
_entity_poly.type
_entity_poly.pdbx_seq_one_letter_code
_entity_poly.pdbx_strand_id
1 'polypeptide(L)'
;MKKFLSFVLVFVLVLSMSMNISMAKFDETGAKEIEFPLDVEPKDYSVRIGKKEYPIKNATILFVNGELLPKVEILLEDDMPLIPIRALSEKLGYKIDWKANERKVILSKDNSNIELFIGKNTARVADKDYKMDKLVKVINNTTYIPLSFIDNAMGLEVVDTKEMEGLYPKYYETQMPLSPEKTIVTSMRNIFIDEKHEYLDKSTGEETMKLVQKKCTEGLKNFEKSMRERIEKSKEIQERFDGVFKDIKREIDRMIYLGEISKFYKYTIGVYDIYYDRTDGKIYFEIPSSGTIIKEMDVNDPDLYTAIFVAG
;
A
#
# COMPACT_ATOMS: atom_id res chain seq x y z
N MET A 1 10.83 15.71 -41.38
CA MET A 1 10.32 14.47 -40.74
C MET A 1 10.73 14.30 -39.27
N LYS A 2 12.00 14.51 -38.86
CA LYS A 2 12.43 14.36 -37.45
C LYS A 2 11.66 15.20 -36.42
N LYS A 3 11.28 16.45 -36.75
CA LYS A 3 10.49 17.32 -35.84
C LYS A 3 9.04 16.88 -35.67
N PHE A 4 8.46 16.18 -36.66
CA PHE A 4 7.08 15.70 -36.61
C PHE A 4 6.98 14.39 -35.80
N LEU A 5 7.98 13.52 -35.94
CA LEU A 5 8.09 12.28 -35.15
C LEU A 5 8.31 12.55 -33.65
N SER A 6 9.09 13.59 -33.33
CA SER A 6 9.29 14.05 -31.94
C SER A 6 8.01 14.61 -31.31
N PHE A 7 7.14 15.26 -32.09
CA PHE A 7 5.86 15.77 -31.58
C PHE A 7 4.87 14.65 -31.32
N VAL A 8 4.79 13.64 -32.20
CA VAL A 8 3.93 12.47 -32.00
C VAL A 8 4.39 11.64 -30.80
N LEU A 9 5.71 11.48 -30.59
CA LEU A 9 6.25 10.75 -29.44
C LEU A 9 5.98 11.47 -28.11
N VAL A 10 6.17 12.80 -28.07
CA VAL A 10 5.83 13.62 -26.89
C VAL A 10 4.33 13.61 -26.63
N PHE A 11 3.49 13.65 -27.67
CA PHE A 11 2.04 13.61 -27.52
C PHE A 11 1.55 12.22 -27.04
N VAL A 12 2.15 11.13 -27.51
CA VAL A 12 1.89 9.76 -27.04
C VAL A 12 2.41 9.54 -25.62
N LEU A 13 3.55 10.13 -25.23
CA LEU A 13 4.06 10.15 -23.85
C LEU A 13 3.18 10.97 -22.91
N VAL A 14 2.66 12.12 -23.35
CA VAL A 14 1.73 12.94 -22.56
C VAL A 14 0.37 12.24 -22.41
N LEU A 15 -0.10 11.57 -23.47
CA LEU A 15 -1.30 10.72 -23.41
C LEU A 15 -1.10 9.50 -22.51
N SER A 16 0.06 8.84 -22.54
CA SER A 16 0.35 7.70 -21.65
C SER A 16 0.62 8.12 -20.20
N MET A 17 1.22 9.30 -19.96
CA MET A 17 1.32 9.94 -18.64
C MET A 17 -0.06 10.27 -18.06
N SER A 18 -1.04 10.64 -18.89
CA SER A 18 -2.41 10.87 -18.44
C SER A 18 -3.17 9.59 -18.08
N MET A 19 -2.74 8.43 -18.59
CA MET A 19 -3.36 7.12 -18.34
C MET A 19 -2.80 6.42 -17.09
N ASN A 20 -1.56 6.69 -16.69
CA ASN A 20 -0.95 6.04 -15.50
C ASN A 20 -1.23 6.75 -14.16
N ILE A 21 -1.76 7.98 -14.17
CA ILE A 21 -2.31 8.63 -12.96
C ILE A 21 -3.72 8.07 -12.64
N SER A 22 -4.28 7.21 -13.50
CA SER A 22 -5.67 6.74 -13.40
C SER A 22 -5.90 5.59 -12.40
N MET A 23 -4.88 5.11 -11.69
CA MET A 23 -5.02 3.94 -10.79
C MET A 23 -4.66 4.18 -9.31
N ALA A 24 -4.00 5.30 -8.96
CA ALA A 24 -3.74 5.62 -7.55
C ALA A 24 -5.01 6.22 -6.92
N LYS A 25 -5.65 5.47 -6.02
CA LYS A 25 -6.84 5.92 -5.30
C LYS A 25 -6.45 6.24 -3.85
N PHE A 26 -6.30 7.53 -3.57
CA PHE A 26 -5.87 8.02 -2.26
C PHE A 26 -6.95 7.82 -1.18
N ASP A 27 -8.21 7.90 -1.61
CA ASP A 27 -9.39 7.80 -0.76
C ASP A 27 -10.63 7.41 -1.58
N GLU A 28 -11.77 7.28 -0.89
CA GLU A 28 -13.04 6.95 -1.53
C GLU A 28 -13.60 8.04 -2.45
N THR A 29 -13.02 9.24 -2.43
CA THR A 29 -13.48 10.38 -3.23
C THR A 29 -12.76 10.51 -4.57
N GLY A 30 -11.70 9.74 -4.78
CA GLY A 30 -10.88 9.80 -5.99
C GLY A 30 -10.00 11.05 -6.04
N ALA A 31 -9.66 11.61 -4.87
CA ALA A 31 -8.73 12.73 -4.79
C ALA A 31 -7.33 12.32 -5.25
N LYS A 32 -6.52 13.30 -5.65
CA LYS A 32 -5.15 13.11 -6.16
C LYS A 32 -4.05 13.61 -5.20
N GLU A 33 -4.44 14.07 -4.03
CA GLU A 33 -3.56 14.68 -3.02
C GLU A 33 -4.15 14.45 -1.63
N ILE A 34 -3.29 14.15 -0.66
CA ILE A 34 -3.66 13.95 0.74
C ILE A 34 -2.57 14.51 1.66
N GLU A 35 -2.99 15.13 2.76
CA GLU A 35 -2.10 15.73 3.75
C GLU A 35 -2.57 15.35 5.15
N PHE A 36 -1.63 14.82 5.94
CA PHE A 36 -1.84 14.48 7.34
C PHE A 36 -1.30 15.59 8.23
N PRO A 37 -1.98 15.90 9.34
CA PRO A 37 -1.57 16.94 10.26
C PRO A 37 -0.31 16.51 11.03
N LEU A 38 0.70 17.37 11.09
CA LEU A 38 1.85 17.25 11.99
C LEU A 38 1.59 18.14 13.21
N ASP A 39 1.78 17.60 14.43
CA ASP A 39 1.78 18.34 15.69
C ASP A 39 0.53 19.17 16.01
N VAL A 40 -0.67 18.55 16.01
CA VAL A 40 -1.95 19.23 16.31
C VAL A 40 -2.59 18.65 17.59
N GLU A 41 -3.32 19.45 18.36
CA GLU A 41 -4.00 18.95 19.57
C GLU A 41 -5.08 17.89 19.21
N PRO A 42 -5.29 16.84 20.05
CA PRO A 42 -6.15 15.70 19.72
C PRO A 42 -7.60 15.98 19.31
N LYS A 43 -8.11 17.17 19.67
CA LYS A 43 -9.49 17.61 19.41
C LYS A 43 -9.67 18.27 18.03
N ASP A 44 -8.59 18.65 17.36
CA ASP A 44 -8.59 19.39 16.09
C ASP A 44 -8.02 18.56 14.93
N TYR A 45 -7.91 17.25 15.11
CA TYR A 45 -7.37 16.37 14.07
C TYR A 45 -8.29 16.30 12.86
N SER A 46 -7.74 16.61 11.69
CA SER A 46 -8.39 16.44 10.41
C SER A 46 -7.41 15.90 9.38
N VAL A 47 -7.89 15.11 8.41
CA VAL A 47 -7.11 14.80 7.21
C VAL A 47 -7.61 15.69 6.08
N ARG A 48 -6.70 16.37 5.38
CA ARG A 48 -7.04 17.11 4.17
C ARG A 48 -6.90 16.20 2.97
N ILE A 49 -7.97 16.05 2.20
CA ILE A 49 -7.99 15.24 0.98
C ILE A 49 -8.46 16.11 -0.18
N GLY A 50 -7.54 16.40 -1.10
CA GLY A 50 -7.68 17.47 -2.08
C GLY A 50 -8.00 18.81 -1.41
N LYS A 51 -9.19 19.36 -1.70
CA LYS A 51 -9.66 20.65 -1.15
C LYS A 51 -10.61 20.50 0.05
N LYS A 52 -10.86 19.28 0.50
CA LYS A 52 -11.81 18.98 1.58
C LYS A 52 -11.06 18.56 2.83
N GLU A 53 -11.61 18.94 3.95
CA GLU A 53 -11.09 18.61 5.28
C GLU A 53 -12.05 17.63 5.96
N TYR A 54 -11.50 16.57 6.51
CA TYR A 54 -12.25 15.49 7.15
C TYR A 54 -11.85 15.40 8.62
N PRO A 55 -12.75 15.71 9.56
CA PRO A 55 -12.42 15.61 10.97
C PRO A 55 -12.22 14.16 11.37
N ILE A 56 -11.14 13.87 12.07
CA ILE A 56 -10.82 12.57 12.64
C ILE A 56 -11.37 12.54 14.06
N LYS A 57 -12.29 11.60 14.31
CA LYS A 57 -12.84 11.40 15.65
C LYS A 57 -12.01 10.37 16.41
N ASN A 58 -11.93 10.55 17.74
CA ASN A 58 -11.24 9.64 18.66
C ASN A 58 -9.77 9.39 18.29
N ALA A 59 -9.13 10.32 17.57
CA ALA A 59 -7.77 10.17 17.05
C ALA A 59 -7.51 8.80 16.41
N THR A 60 -8.50 8.25 15.68
CA THR A 60 -8.42 6.91 15.09
C THR A 60 -8.66 6.97 13.59
N ILE A 61 -7.72 6.44 12.82
CA ILE A 61 -7.74 6.41 11.35
C ILE A 61 -7.97 4.97 10.86
N LEU A 62 -8.82 4.79 9.84
CA LEU A 62 -9.09 3.51 9.21
C LEU A 62 -8.56 3.46 7.77
N PHE A 63 -7.84 2.40 7.47
CA PHE A 63 -7.47 2.02 6.12
C PHE A 63 -8.02 0.64 5.80
N VAL A 64 -8.51 0.46 4.57
CA VAL A 64 -9.01 -0.82 4.07
C VAL A 64 -8.41 -1.10 2.70
N ASN A 65 -7.72 -2.24 2.54
CA ASN A 65 -6.92 -2.55 1.35
C ASN A 65 -6.07 -1.34 0.93
N GLY A 66 -5.50 -0.68 1.94
CA GLY A 66 -4.69 0.50 1.78
C GLY A 66 -5.34 1.80 1.28
N GLU A 67 -6.66 1.86 1.18
CA GLU A 67 -7.39 3.09 0.93
C GLU A 67 -7.79 3.73 2.28
N LEU A 68 -7.51 5.02 2.46
CA LEU A 68 -8.00 5.76 3.64
C LEU A 68 -9.52 5.93 3.56
N LEU A 69 -10.20 5.67 4.68
CA LEU A 69 -11.65 5.89 4.83
C LEU A 69 -11.96 7.06 5.78
N PRO A 70 -11.85 8.31 5.30
CA PRO A 70 -11.88 9.51 6.15
C PRO A 70 -13.27 9.86 6.70
N LYS A 71 -14.34 9.30 6.12
CA LYS A 71 -15.72 9.55 6.56
C LYS A 71 -16.23 8.52 7.57
N VAL A 72 -15.44 7.49 7.83
CA VAL A 72 -15.84 6.38 8.68
C VAL A 72 -15.56 6.73 10.13
N GLU A 73 -16.60 6.79 10.95
CA GLU A 73 -16.47 7.01 12.39
C GLU A 73 -16.18 5.68 13.09
N ILE A 74 -15.04 5.58 13.76
CA ILE A 74 -14.70 4.46 14.64
C ILE A 74 -15.01 4.86 16.08
N LEU A 75 -15.72 4.00 16.79
CA LEU A 75 -16.01 4.19 18.21
C LEU A 75 -15.05 3.37 19.05
N LEU A 76 -14.70 3.88 20.24
CA LEU A 76 -13.90 3.14 21.22
C LEU A 76 -14.79 2.78 22.40
N GLU A 77 -14.85 1.49 22.74
CA GLU A 77 -15.53 0.98 23.93
C GLU A 77 -14.54 0.18 24.77
N ASP A 78 -14.15 0.73 25.92
CA ASP A 78 -13.08 0.17 26.77
C ASP A 78 -11.80 -0.11 25.97
N ASP A 79 -11.36 0.86 25.17
CA ASP A 79 -10.20 0.76 24.26
C ASP A 79 -10.32 -0.27 23.10
N MET A 80 -11.49 -0.92 22.96
CA MET A 80 -11.79 -1.79 21.82
C MET A 80 -12.37 -0.96 20.67
N PRO A 81 -11.78 -0.98 19.46
CA PRO A 81 -12.37 -0.33 18.30
C PRO A 81 -13.64 -1.07 17.85
N LEU A 82 -14.68 -0.29 17.61
CA LEU A 82 -15.92 -0.74 17.02
C LEU A 82 -15.99 -0.19 15.59
N ILE A 83 -16.03 -1.10 14.63
CA ILE A 83 -15.99 -0.80 13.20
C ILE A 83 -17.40 -0.82 12.63
N PRO A 84 -17.81 0.20 11.86
CA PRO A 84 -19.10 0.21 11.19
C PRO A 84 -19.08 -0.78 10.02
N ILE A 85 -19.82 -1.88 10.20
CA ILE A 85 -19.69 -3.06 9.33
C ILE A 85 -20.05 -2.77 7.87
N ARG A 86 -20.99 -1.85 7.62
CA ARG A 86 -21.42 -1.52 6.26
C ARG A 86 -20.26 -0.94 5.45
N ALA A 87 -19.56 0.05 6.00
CA ALA A 87 -18.47 0.72 5.29
C ALA A 87 -17.34 -0.27 4.97
N LEU A 88 -16.96 -1.10 5.92
CA LEU A 88 -15.96 -2.15 5.70
C LEU A 88 -16.43 -3.16 4.64
N SER A 89 -17.65 -3.67 4.77
CA SER A 89 -18.19 -4.71 3.89
C SER A 89 -18.32 -4.25 2.45
N GLU A 90 -18.80 -3.02 2.22
CA GLU A 90 -18.88 -2.42 0.88
C GLU A 90 -17.50 -2.29 0.23
N LYS A 91 -16.49 -1.87 1.00
CA LYS A 91 -15.11 -1.75 0.51
C LYS A 91 -14.50 -3.08 0.12
N LEU A 92 -14.79 -4.11 0.89
CA LEU A 92 -14.36 -5.48 0.62
C LEU A 92 -15.25 -6.19 -0.41
N GLY A 93 -16.24 -5.53 -1.00
CA GLY A 93 -17.09 -6.10 -2.05
C GLY A 93 -18.15 -7.10 -1.58
N TYR A 94 -18.47 -7.11 -0.28
CA TYR A 94 -19.59 -7.91 0.24
C TYR A 94 -20.94 -7.32 -0.18
N LYS A 95 -21.88 -8.19 -0.51
CA LYS A 95 -23.31 -7.85 -0.54
C LYS A 95 -23.83 -7.80 0.89
N ILE A 96 -24.66 -6.81 1.18
CA ILE A 96 -25.21 -6.57 2.51
C ILE A 96 -26.73 -6.67 2.44
N ASP A 97 -27.30 -7.51 3.28
CA ASP A 97 -28.75 -7.63 3.46
C ASP A 97 -29.13 -7.42 4.93
N TRP A 98 -30.22 -6.68 5.15
CA TRP A 98 -30.73 -6.40 6.49
C TRP A 98 -32.06 -7.10 6.68
N LYS A 99 -32.11 -8.09 7.59
CA LYS A 99 -33.34 -8.79 7.97
C LYS A 99 -33.93 -8.14 9.21
N ALA A 100 -34.79 -7.14 9.00
CA ALA A 100 -35.39 -6.34 10.07
C ALA A 100 -36.20 -7.18 11.07
N ASN A 101 -36.97 -8.16 10.58
CA ASN A 101 -37.76 -9.10 11.38
C ASN A 101 -36.89 -9.97 12.31
N GLU A 102 -35.69 -10.33 11.87
CA GLU A 102 -34.73 -11.14 12.62
C GLU A 102 -33.68 -10.31 13.37
N ARG A 103 -33.70 -8.98 13.19
CA ARG A 103 -32.69 -8.03 13.68
C ARG A 103 -31.26 -8.51 13.40
N LYS A 104 -30.98 -8.90 12.15
CA LYS A 104 -29.65 -9.35 11.74
C LYS A 104 -29.20 -8.74 10.41
N VAL A 105 -27.89 -8.50 10.31
CA VAL A 105 -27.20 -8.15 9.06
C VAL A 105 -26.62 -9.44 8.48
N ILE A 106 -26.79 -9.66 7.18
CA ILE A 106 -26.19 -10.74 6.42
C ILE A 106 -25.17 -10.13 5.45
N LEU A 107 -23.94 -10.62 5.47
CA LEU A 107 -22.89 -10.26 4.54
C LEU A 107 -22.55 -11.47 3.68
N SER A 108 -22.53 -11.30 2.36
CA SER A 108 -22.23 -12.40 1.44
C SER A 108 -21.20 -11.98 0.37
N LYS A 109 -20.14 -12.76 0.23
CA LYS A 109 -19.10 -12.63 -0.81
C LYS A 109 -18.59 -14.01 -1.18
N ASP A 110 -18.66 -14.37 -2.46
CA ASP A 110 -18.27 -15.70 -2.97
C ASP A 110 -18.88 -16.85 -2.13
N ASN A 111 -18.05 -17.65 -1.46
CA ASN A 111 -18.47 -18.74 -0.57
C ASN A 111 -18.56 -18.33 0.92
N SER A 112 -18.33 -17.06 1.24
CA SER A 112 -18.43 -16.52 2.59
C SER A 112 -19.83 -15.96 2.86
N ASN A 113 -20.47 -16.45 3.92
CA ASN A 113 -21.74 -15.95 4.42
C ASN A 113 -21.63 -15.68 5.93
N ILE A 114 -21.89 -14.44 6.32
CA ILE A 114 -21.74 -13.96 7.71
C ILE A 114 -23.07 -13.38 8.18
N GLU A 115 -23.59 -13.90 9.29
CA GLU A 115 -24.78 -13.36 9.97
C GLU A 115 -24.38 -12.69 11.29
N LEU A 116 -24.71 -11.40 11.42
CA LEU A 116 -24.48 -10.59 12.59
C LEU A 116 -25.81 -10.22 13.25
N PHE A 117 -26.01 -10.67 14.49
CA PHE A 117 -27.25 -10.49 15.21
C PHE A 117 -27.16 -9.27 16.14
N ILE A 118 -28.03 -8.28 15.96
CA ILE A 118 -28.02 -7.07 16.78
C ILE A 118 -28.32 -7.40 18.24
N GLY A 119 -27.51 -6.87 19.15
CA GLY A 119 -27.64 -7.09 20.59
C GLY A 119 -27.08 -8.43 21.07
N LYS A 120 -26.39 -9.20 20.21
CA LYS A 120 -25.69 -10.43 20.57
C LYS A 120 -24.19 -10.25 20.38
N ASN A 121 -23.40 -11.02 21.12
CA ASN A 121 -21.96 -11.16 20.93
C ASN A 121 -21.60 -12.45 20.19
N THR A 122 -22.55 -13.03 19.46
CA THR A 122 -22.33 -14.21 18.64
C THR A 122 -22.73 -13.88 17.21
N ALA A 123 -21.87 -14.22 16.27
CA ALA A 123 -22.11 -14.17 14.83
C ALA A 123 -22.08 -15.59 14.25
N ARG A 124 -22.61 -15.78 13.05
CA ARG A 124 -22.49 -17.04 12.31
C ARG A 124 -21.66 -16.82 11.05
N VAL A 125 -20.62 -17.61 10.84
CA VAL A 125 -19.78 -17.59 9.62
C VAL A 125 -19.75 -18.99 9.05
N ALA A 126 -20.24 -19.16 7.82
CA ALA A 126 -20.31 -20.47 7.14
C ALA A 126 -20.82 -21.60 8.06
N ASP A 127 -21.97 -21.35 8.69
CA ASP A 127 -22.68 -22.24 9.63
C ASP A 127 -22.01 -22.54 10.98
N LYS A 128 -20.90 -21.88 11.28
CA LYS A 128 -20.24 -21.95 12.60
C LYS A 128 -20.50 -20.69 13.40
N ASP A 129 -20.73 -20.84 14.70
CA ASP A 129 -20.93 -19.72 15.60
C ASP A 129 -19.57 -19.18 16.10
N TYR A 130 -19.38 -17.86 16.01
CA TYR A 130 -18.19 -17.13 16.44
C TYR A 130 -18.55 -16.16 17.57
N LYS A 131 -17.86 -16.27 18.69
CA LYS A 131 -18.06 -15.39 19.86
C LYS A 131 -17.19 -14.14 19.72
N MET A 132 -17.74 -13.01 20.15
CA MET A 132 -17.12 -11.69 20.16
C MET A 132 -17.01 -11.15 21.58
N ASP A 133 -16.07 -10.23 21.80
CA ASP A 133 -15.83 -9.62 23.11
C ASP A 133 -16.90 -8.58 23.48
N LYS A 134 -17.53 -7.98 22.48
CA LYS A 134 -18.64 -7.03 22.65
C LYS A 134 -19.84 -7.41 21.78
N LEU A 135 -20.99 -6.82 22.11
CA LEU A 135 -22.22 -7.00 21.36
C LEU A 135 -22.15 -6.26 20.01
N VAL A 136 -22.84 -6.79 19.00
CA VAL A 136 -23.19 -6.02 17.80
C VAL A 136 -24.19 -4.94 18.19
N LYS A 137 -23.86 -3.67 17.91
CA LYS A 137 -24.67 -2.51 18.35
C LYS A 137 -25.13 -1.70 17.16
N VAL A 138 -26.28 -1.05 17.29
CA VAL A 138 -26.73 -0.02 16.36
C VAL A 138 -26.65 1.32 17.09
N ILE A 139 -25.83 2.23 16.58
CA ILE A 139 -25.63 3.58 17.11
C ILE A 139 -25.86 4.54 15.95
N ASN A 140 -26.77 5.50 16.10
CA ASN A 140 -27.13 6.48 15.06
C ASN A 140 -27.40 5.83 13.69
N ASN A 141 -28.17 4.72 13.67
CA ASN A 141 -28.51 3.96 12.47
C ASN A 141 -27.32 3.27 11.75
N THR A 142 -26.17 3.17 12.42
CA THR A 142 -24.99 2.45 11.96
C THR A 142 -24.75 1.23 12.83
N THR A 143 -24.57 0.07 12.19
CA THR A 143 -24.24 -1.18 12.88
C THR A 143 -22.74 -1.27 13.10
N TYR A 144 -22.34 -1.45 14.35
CA TYR A 144 -20.96 -1.56 14.80
C TYR A 144 -20.65 -2.97 15.29
N ILE A 145 -19.46 -3.46 14.96
CA ILE A 145 -18.92 -4.73 15.42
C ILE A 145 -17.52 -4.55 16.02
N PRO A 146 -17.06 -5.44 16.91
CA PRO A 146 -15.73 -5.35 17.51
C PRO A 146 -14.65 -5.69 16.49
N LEU A 147 -13.53 -4.97 16.50
CA LEU A 147 -12.38 -5.23 15.62
C LEU A 147 -11.87 -6.69 15.74
N SER A 148 -11.92 -7.28 16.93
CA SER A 148 -11.52 -8.67 17.15
C SER A 148 -12.35 -9.69 16.35
N PHE A 149 -13.59 -9.38 15.99
CA PHE A 149 -14.39 -10.24 15.11
C PHE A 149 -13.83 -10.28 13.68
N ILE A 150 -13.37 -9.13 13.19
CA ILE A 150 -12.89 -8.97 11.81
C ILE A 150 -11.64 -9.83 11.61
N ASP A 151 -10.69 -9.75 12.55
CA ASP A 151 -9.46 -10.53 12.57
C ASP A 151 -9.72 -12.05 12.61
N ASN A 152 -10.59 -12.48 13.53
CA ASN A 152 -10.78 -13.91 13.80
C ASN A 152 -11.78 -14.63 12.88
N ALA A 153 -12.75 -13.91 12.32
CA ALA A 153 -13.91 -14.53 11.68
C ALA A 153 -14.08 -14.17 10.19
N MET A 154 -13.58 -13.02 9.74
CA MET A 154 -13.69 -12.62 8.33
C MET A 154 -12.50 -13.07 7.48
N GLY A 155 -11.43 -13.60 8.10
CA GLY A 155 -10.24 -14.03 7.37
C GLY A 155 -9.46 -12.86 6.78
N LEU A 156 -9.53 -11.69 7.42
CA LEU A 156 -8.82 -10.46 7.03
C LEU A 156 -7.56 -10.31 7.86
N GLU A 157 -6.58 -9.58 7.34
CA GLU A 157 -5.41 -9.16 8.11
C GLU A 157 -5.74 -7.85 8.82
N VAL A 158 -5.55 -7.83 10.15
CA VAL A 158 -5.88 -6.67 10.98
C VAL A 158 -4.64 -6.23 11.74
N VAL A 159 -4.32 -4.94 11.63
CA VAL A 159 -3.27 -4.30 12.41
C VAL A 159 -3.85 -3.09 13.13
N ASP A 160 -3.72 -3.07 14.47
CA ASP A 160 -4.15 -1.98 15.33
C ASP A 160 -2.95 -1.46 16.12
N THR A 161 -2.64 -0.18 15.93
CA THR A 161 -1.41 0.41 16.45
C THR A 161 -1.58 1.01 17.83
N LYS A 162 -2.84 1.10 18.34
CA LYS A 162 -3.25 1.75 19.60
C LYS A 162 -2.74 3.19 19.77
N GLU A 163 -1.46 3.37 20.06
CA GLU A 163 -0.67 4.60 20.01
C GLU A 163 0.78 4.18 19.75
N MET A 164 1.51 4.89 18.88
CA MET A 164 2.90 4.53 18.55
C MET A 164 3.88 5.42 19.32
N GLU A 165 4.57 4.87 20.32
CA GLU A 165 5.76 5.49 20.90
C GLU A 165 6.98 5.19 20.00
N GLY A 166 7.14 5.96 18.92
CA GLY A 166 8.30 5.90 18.02
C GLY A 166 8.02 5.32 16.63
N LEU A 167 9.09 4.93 15.92
CA LEU A 167 8.98 4.36 14.57
C LEU A 167 8.28 3.01 14.64
N TYR A 168 7.18 2.85 13.90
CA TYR A 168 6.46 1.59 13.80
C TYR A 168 7.13 0.68 12.77
N PRO A 169 7.68 -0.47 13.18
CA PRO A 169 8.46 -1.32 12.30
C PRO A 169 7.61 -2.23 11.41
N LYS A 170 6.28 -2.13 11.46
CA LYS A 170 5.35 -2.96 10.68
C LYS A 170 4.68 -2.12 9.62
N TYR A 171 4.91 -2.48 8.37
CA TYR A 171 4.30 -1.83 7.23
C TYR A 171 2.99 -2.57 6.87
N TYR A 172 2.02 -1.86 6.30
CA TYR A 172 0.67 -2.35 5.96
C TYR A 172 0.28 -1.89 4.55
N GLU A 173 -0.86 -2.33 4.02
CA GLU A 173 -1.31 -1.98 2.67
C GLU A 173 -1.55 -0.49 2.50
N THR A 174 -1.04 0.09 1.41
CA THR A 174 -1.52 1.40 0.95
C THR A 174 -1.63 1.40 -0.57
N GLN A 175 -2.79 1.80 -1.10
CA GLN A 175 -2.95 2.15 -2.52
C GLN A 175 -2.47 3.58 -2.79
N MET A 176 -1.94 4.25 -1.76
CA MET A 176 -1.42 5.61 -1.84
C MET A 176 0.05 5.57 -2.28
N PRO A 177 0.50 6.50 -3.12
CA PRO A 177 1.89 6.57 -3.58
C PRO A 177 2.81 7.20 -2.51
N LEU A 178 2.74 6.71 -1.27
CA LEU A 178 3.52 7.17 -0.12
C LEU A 178 4.04 5.94 0.65
N SER A 179 5.26 6.01 1.18
CA SER A 179 5.77 4.98 2.08
C SER A 179 4.86 4.89 3.32
N PRO A 180 4.61 3.69 3.89
CA PRO A 180 3.71 3.57 5.05
C PRO A 180 4.15 4.40 6.26
N GLU A 181 5.44 4.66 6.42
CA GLU A 181 5.99 5.59 7.42
C GLU A 181 5.46 7.04 7.27
N LYS A 182 5.04 7.44 6.06
CA LYS A 182 4.47 8.75 5.73
C LYS A 182 2.94 8.77 5.77
N THR A 183 2.29 7.61 5.84
CA THR A 183 0.82 7.49 5.98
C THR A 183 0.40 7.21 7.43
N ILE A 184 1.33 6.76 8.26
CA ILE A 184 1.16 6.62 9.71
C ILE A 184 1.19 8.00 10.35
N VAL A 185 0.09 8.37 11.02
CA VAL A 185 0.12 9.48 11.96
C VAL A 185 0.45 8.92 13.33
N THR A 186 1.71 9.04 13.74
CA THR A 186 2.23 8.43 14.98
C THR A 186 1.56 8.94 16.25
N SER A 187 1.01 10.16 16.20
CA SER A 187 0.20 10.76 17.28
C SER A 187 -1.25 10.25 17.33
N MET A 188 -1.62 9.28 16.48
CA MET A 188 -2.95 8.73 16.37
C MET A 188 -2.94 7.20 16.36
N ARG A 189 -4.10 6.62 16.67
CA ARG A 189 -4.38 5.20 16.45
C ARG A 189 -4.62 4.95 14.97
N ASN A 190 -3.86 4.05 14.37
CA ASN A 190 -4.06 3.65 12.99
C ASN A 190 -4.55 2.20 12.96
N ILE A 191 -5.65 1.95 12.24
CA ILE A 191 -6.24 0.63 12.06
C ILE A 191 -6.18 0.28 10.57
N PHE A 192 -5.59 -0.87 10.28
CA PHE A 192 -5.45 -1.42 8.93
C PHE A 192 -6.23 -2.72 8.85
N ILE A 193 -7.06 -2.85 7.81
CA ILE A 193 -7.88 -4.04 7.57
C ILE A 193 -7.74 -4.41 6.10
N ASP A 194 -6.98 -5.46 5.82
CA ASP A 194 -6.63 -5.85 4.47
C ASP A 194 -7.12 -7.27 4.14
N GLU A 195 -7.42 -7.53 2.87
CA GLU A 195 -7.72 -8.88 2.40
C GLU A 195 -6.48 -9.77 2.52
N LYS A 196 -6.65 -10.99 3.06
CA LYS A 196 -5.55 -11.96 3.04
C LYS A 196 -5.27 -12.38 1.60
N HIS A 197 -4.03 -12.19 1.17
CA HIS A 197 -3.53 -12.70 -0.09
C HIS A 197 -2.85 -14.06 0.13
N GLU A 198 -3.10 -15.01 -0.78
CA GLU A 198 -2.24 -16.18 -0.90
C GLU A 198 -0.96 -15.75 -1.62
N TYR A 199 0.13 -15.68 -0.85
CA TYR A 199 1.43 -15.34 -1.40
C TYR A 199 2.06 -16.55 -2.11
N LEU A 200 2.58 -16.34 -3.32
CA LEU A 200 3.28 -17.37 -4.10
C LEU A 200 4.60 -17.79 -3.44
N ASP A 201 5.21 -16.88 -2.70
CA ASP A 201 6.47 -17.13 -2.00
C ASP A 201 6.24 -17.86 -0.67
N LYS A 202 6.89 -19.01 -0.54
CA LYS A 202 7.05 -19.73 0.74
C LYS A 202 8.31 -19.28 1.48
N SER A 203 8.99 -18.27 0.96
CA SER A 203 10.32 -17.81 1.34
C SER A 203 10.24 -16.52 2.13
N THR A 204 11.18 -16.29 3.05
CA THR A 204 11.21 -15.06 3.84
C THR A 204 11.66 -13.85 2.99
N GLY A 205 11.38 -12.62 3.45
CA GLY A 205 11.87 -11.40 2.81
C GLY A 205 13.39 -11.38 2.58
N GLU A 206 14.17 -11.94 3.51
CA GLU A 206 15.63 -12.10 3.39
C GLU A 206 16.05 -13.12 2.32
N GLU A 207 15.29 -14.22 2.17
CA GLU A 207 15.53 -15.22 1.13
C GLU A 207 15.21 -14.65 -0.25
N THR A 208 14.07 -13.96 -0.36
CA THR A 208 13.64 -13.29 -1.59
C THR A 208 14.57 -12.14 -1.98
N MET A 209 15.22 -11.47 -1.01
CA MET A 209 16.22 -10.44 -1.29
C MET A 209 17.33 -10.94 -2.23
N LYS A 210 17.77 -12.19 -2.07
CA LYS A 210 18.82 -12.78 -2.94
C LYS A 210 18.35 -12.91 -4.39
N LEU A 211 17.07 -13.19 -4.61
CA LEU A 211 16.46 -13.22 -5.95
C LEU A 211 16.44 -11.80 -6.55
N VAL A 212 16.00 -10.81 -5.78
CA VAL A 212 15.95 -9.41 -6.21
C VAL A 212 17.34 -8.88 -6.52
N GLN A 213 18.35 -9.16 -5.68
CA GLN A 213 19.76 -8.82 -5.94
C GLN A 213 20.28 -9.44 -7.23
N LYS A 214 19.97 -10.72 -7.49
CA LYS A 214 20.36 -11.41 -8.72
C LYS A 214 19.75 -10.72 -9.94
N LYS A 215 18.47 -10.39 -9.89
CA LYS A 215 17.74 -9.68 -10.94
C LYS A 215 18.29 -8.28 -11.19
N CYS A 216 18.55 -7.50 -10.14
CA CYS A 216 19.18 -6.18 -10.25
C CYS A 216 20.58 -6.27 -10.88
N THR A 217 21.37 -7.27 -10.48
CA THR A 217 22.71 -7.51 -11.05
C THR A 217 22.64 -7.90 -12.53
N GLU A 218 21.64 -8.69 -12.92
CA GLU A 218 21.40 -9.06 -14.32
C GLU A 218 21.10 -7.81 -15.16
N GLY A 219 20.16 -6.98 -14.71
CA GLY A 219 19.83 -5.76 -15.45
C GLY A 219 20.95 -4.72 -15.48
N LEU A 220 21.76 -4.60 -14.42
CA LEU A 220 22.96 -3.77 -14.44
C LEU A 220 23.94 -4.20 -15.54
N LYS A 221 24.16 -5.51 -15.72
CA LYS A 221 25.04 -6.05 -16.78
C LYS A 221 24.49 -5.75 -18.17
N ASN A 222 23.18 -5.90 -18.37
CA ASN A 222 22.54 -5.59 -19.63
C ASN A 222 22.62 -4.09 -19.96
N PHE A 223 22.40 -3.24 -18.94
CA PHE A 223 22.54 -1.81 -19.06
C PHE A 223 23.98 -1.39 -19.39
N GLU A 224 24.98 -1.95 -18.69
CA GLU A 224 26.40 -1.73 -18.97
C GLU A 224 26.75 -2.06 -20.42
N LYS A 225 26.31 -3.22 -20.91
CA LYS A 225 26.52 -3.62 -22.30
C LYS A 225 25.91 -2.62 -23.29
N SER A 226 24.64 -2.25 -23.07
CA SER A 226 23.92 -1.27 -23.91
C SER A 226 24.61 0.10 -23.93
N MET A 227 25.11 0.56 -22.78
CA MET A 227 25.83 1.83 -22.69
C MET A 227 27.18 1.79 -23.41
N ARG A 228 27.94 0.70 -23.26
CA ARG A 228 29.23 0.53 -23.96
C ARG A 228 29.09 0.52 -25.49
N GLU A 229 27.97 0.05 -26.01
CA GLU A 229 27.66 0.11 -27.45
C GLU A 229 27.38 1.54 -27.94
N ARG A 230 26.96 2.45 -27.05
CA ARG A 230 26.54 3.83 -27.36
C ARG A 230 27.63 4.89 -27.12
N ILE A 231 28.64 4.59 -26.31
CA ILE A 231 29.68 5.56 -25.88
C ILE A 231 30.88 5.58 -26.85
N GLU A 232 31.46 6.77 -27.08
CA GLU A 232 32.70 6.95 -27.86
C GLU A 232 33.90 6.18 -27.24
N LYS A 233 34.84 5.71 -28.07
CA LYS A 233 36.01 4.91 -27.67
C LYS A 233 37.07 5.65 -26.83
N SER A 234 36.75 6.83 -26.29
CA SER A 234 37.65 7.58 -25.42
C SER A 234 37.91 6.80 -24.13
N LYS A 235 39.17 6.56 -23.82
CA LYS A 235 39.62 5.79 -22.65
C LYS A 235 39.20 6.46 -21.33
N GLU A 236 39.27 7.79 -21.25
CA GLU A 236 38.90 8.56 -20.07
C GLU A 236 37.39 8.47 -19.77
N ILE A 237 36.56 8.49 -20.81
CA ILE A 237 35.12 8.31 -20.68
C ILE A 237 34.82 6.87 -20.21
N GLN A 238 35.47 5.86 -20.80
CA GLN A 238 35.29 4.45 -20.39
C GLN A 238 35.66 4.22 -18.92
N GLU A 239 36.80 4.71 -18.44
CA GLU A 239 37.24 4.54 -17.04
C GLU A 239 36.26 5.18 -16.05
N ARG A 240 35.70 6.35 -16.38
CA ARG A 240 34.67 7.00 -15.56
C ARG A 240 33.39 6.16 -15.49
N PHE A 241 32.95 5.58 -16.60
CA PHE A 241 31.77 4.71 -16.62
C PHE A 241 32.00 3.42 -15.82
N ASP A 242 33.18 2.82 -15.90
CA ASP A 242 33.53 1.62 -15.12
C ASP A 242 33.42 1.85 -13.60
N GLY A 243 33.84 3.04 -13.14
CA GLY A 243 33.67 3.47 -11.75
C GLY A 243 32.21 3.51 -11.32
N VAL A 244 31.34 4.10 -12.15
CA VAL A 244 29.89 4.21 -11.89
C VAL A 244 29.25 2.82 -11.78
N PHE A 245 29.51 1.91 -12.73
CA PHE A 245 28.97 0.54 -12.67
C PHE A 245 29.44 -0.24 -11.44
N LYS A 246 30.69 -0.04 -11.02
CA LYS A 246 31.23 -0.67 -9.81
C LYS A 246 30.55 -0.14 -8.54
N ASP A 247 30.29 1.16 -8.46
CA ASP A 247 29.60 1.75 -7.32
C ASP A 247 28.15 1.26 -7.25
N ILE A 248 27.43 1.22 -8.37
CA ILE A 248 26.06 0.68 -8.44
C ILE A 248 26.04 -0.80 -8.01
N LYS A 249 27.00 -1.59 -8.50
CA LYS A 249 27.12 -3.00 -8.11
C LYS A 249 27.29 -3.16 -6.60
N ARG A 250 28.11 -2.30 -5.97
CA ARG A 250 28.31 -2.29 -4.52
C ARG A 250 27.02 -1.98 -3.77
N GLU A 251 26.21 -1.03 -4.25
CA GLU A 251 24.91 -0.75 -3.64
C GLU A 251 23.93 -1.93 -3.79
N ILE A 252 23.90 -2.61 -4.95
CA ILE A 252 23.09 -3.83 -5.13
C ILE A 252 23.53 -4.93 -4.13
N ASP A 253 24.85 -5.10 -3.94
CA ASP A 253 25.38 -6.09 -3.00
C ASP A 253 25.08 -5.75 -1.53
N ARG A 254 24.86 -4.47 -1.24
CA ARG A 254 24.48 -3.95 0.07
C ARG A 254 22.98 -3.81 0.28
N MET A 255 22.16 -4.35 -0.63
CA MET A 255 20.71 -4.31 -0.54
C MET A 255 20.23 -4.71 0.86
N ILE A 256 19.33 -3.91 1.42
CA ILE A 256 18.79 -4.12 2.77
C ILE A 256 17.31 -4.43 2.63
N TYR A 257 16.86 -5.46 3.33
CA TYR A 257 15.45 -5.75 3.53
C TYR A 257 14.88 -4.82 4.60
N LEU A 258 13.83 -4.08 4.25
CA LEU A 258 13.22 -3.07 5.12
C LEU A 258 11.93 -3.54 5.79
N GLY A 259 11.26 -4.55 5.23
CA GLY A 259 10.00 -5.07 5.76
C GLY A 259 8.97 -5.43 4.68
N GLU A 260 7.74 -5.72 5.09
CA GLU A 260 6.63 -6.14 4.22
C GLU A 260 5.58 -5.04 4.08
N ILE A 261 5.33 -4.55 2.87
CA ILE A 261 4.25 -3.58 2.57
C ILE A 261 3.11 -4.34 1.88
N SER A 262 2.11 -4.79 2.63
CA SER A 262 1.03 -5.67 2.09
C SER A 262 1.62 -6.86 1.35
N LYS A 263 1.26 -7.01 0.07
CA LYS A 263 1.78 -8.03 -0.82
C LYS A 263 3.21 -7.77 -1.29
N PHE A 264 3.91 -6.76 -0.81
CA PHE A 264 5.28 -6.47 -1.26
C PHE A 264 6.32 -6.74 -0.18
N TYR A 265 7.48 -7.27 -0.57
CA TYR A 265 8.70 -7.08 0.20
C TYR A 265 9.39 -5.79 -0.24
N LYS A 266 9.76 -4.94 0.72
CA LYS A 266 10.48 -3.69 0.49
C LYS A 266 11.97 -3.88 0.71
N TYR A 267 12.75 -3.42 -0.25
CA TYR A 267 14.21 -3.37 -0.19
C TYR A 267 14.70 -1.96 -0.54
N THR A 268 15.97 -1.70 -0.24
CA THR A 268 16.65 -0.48 -0.72
C THR A 268 17.99 -0.80 -1.37
N ILE A 269 18.32 -0.02 -2.41
CA ILE A 269 19.64 0.05 -3.04
C ILE A 269 20.10 1.50 -3.01
N GLY A 270 21.04 1.83 -2.13
CA GLY A 270 21.48 3.21 -1.94
C GLY A 270 20.34 4.10 -1.44
N VAL A 271 19.83 4.99 -2.31
CA VAL A 271 18.72 5.92 -2.01
C VAL A 271 17.39 5.48 -2.64
N TYR A 272 17.37 4.36 -3.36
CA TYR A 272 16.21 3.91 -4.13
C TYR A 272 15.49 2.76 -3.42
N ASP A 273 14.16 2.81 -3.43
CA ASP A 273 13.31 1.75 -2.91
C ASP A 273 12.91 0.76 -4.01
N ILE A 274 12.81 -0.52 -3.63
CA ILE A 274 12.43 -1.63 -4.49
C ILE A 274 11.34 -2.44 -3.83
N TYR A 275 10.36 -2.85 -4.62
CA TYR A 275 9.21 -3.62 -4.18
C TYR A 275 9.17 -4.94 -4.92
N TYR A 276 9.11 -6.05 -4.21
CA TYR A 276 8.86 -7.38 -4.78
C TYR A 276 7.44 -7.81 -4.46
N ASP A 277 6.61 -8.04 -5.47
CA ASP A 277 5.24 -8.51 -5.31
C ASP A 277 5.22 -10.01 -5.01
N ARG A 278 4.74 -10.35 -3.83
CA ARG A 278 4.62 -11.70 -3.27
C ARG A 278 3.51 -12.51 -3.95
N THR A 279 2.60 -11.87 -4.68
CA THR A 279 1.47 -12.53 -5.35
C THR A 279 1.78 -12.95 -6.78
N ASP A 280 2.72 -12.30 -7.47
CA ASP A 280 3.08 -12.62 -8.86
C ASP A 280 4.59 -12.63 -9.15
N GLY A 281 5.42 -12.28 -8.17
CA GLY A 281 6.89 -12.31 -8.26
C GLY A 281 7.51 -11.13 -9.01
N LYS A 282 6.72 -10.11 -9.38
CA LYS A 282 7.24 -8.93 -10.09
C LYS A 282 8.05 -8.02 -9.18
N ILE A 283 8.99 -7.30 -9.77
CA ILE A 283 9.84 -6.33 -9.07
C ILE A 283 9.53 -4.94 -9.60
N TYR A 284 9.48 -3.94 -8.73
CA TYR A 284 9.23 -2.54 -9.09
C TYR A 284 10.29 -1.64 -8.44
N PHE A 285 10.71 -0.60 -9.14
CA PHE A 285 11.59 0.45 -8.63
C PHE A 285 10.80 1.71 -8.34
N GLU A 286 11.08 2.33 -7.20
CA GLU A 286 10.72 3.73 -6.94
C GLU A 286 11.85 4.65 -7.41
N ILE A 287 11.49 5.57 -8.30
CA ILE A 287 12.40 6.55 -8.90
C ILE A 287 12.04 7.93 -8.36
N PRO A 288 12.86 8.53 -7.49
CA PRO A 288 12.65 9.88 -6.99
C PRO A 288 12.87 10.89 -8.12
N SER A 289 11.88 11.76 -8.35
CA SER A 289 11.94 12.88 -9.30
C SER A 289 11.20 14.09 -8.72
N SER A 290 10.52 14.91 -9.53
CA SER A 290 9.55 15.91 -9.05
C SER A 290 8.31 15.30 -8.37
N GLY A 291 8.25 13.98 -8.26
CA GLY A 291 7.29 13.14 -7.56
C GLY A 291 7.81 11.70 -7.46
N THR A 292 7.04 10.80 -6.84
CA THR A 292 7.34 9.35 -6.76
C THR A 292 6.83 8.64 -8.01
N ILE A 293 7.74 8.01 -8.77
CA ILE A 293 7.41 7.17 -9.94
C ILE A 293 7.70 5.72 -9.61
N ILE A 294 6.71 4.84 -9.72
CA ILE A 294 6.89 3.38 -9.59
C ILE A 294 6.92 2.76 -10.98
N LYS A 295 7.97 1.98 -11.29
CA LYS A 295 8.13 1.31 -12.58
C LYS A 295 8.45 -0.16 -12.40
N GLU A 296 7.73 -1.04 -13.12
CA GLU A 296 8.04 -2.47 -13.17
C GLU A 296 9.44 -2.69 -13.76
N MET A 297 10.17 -3.62 -13.16
CA MET A 297 11.51 -3.98 -13.56
C MET A 297 11.48 -4.83 -14.83
N ASP A 298 12.07 -4.28 -15.90
CA ASP A 298 12.55 -5.06 -17.03
C ASP A 298 14.09 -5.02 -17.04
N VAL A 299 14.72 -6.19 -16.89
CA VAL A 299 16.19 -6.35 -16.91
C VAL A 299 16.82 -5.87 -18.22
N ASN A 300 16.04 -5.69 -19.29
CA ASN A 300 16.52 -5.25 -20.59
C ASN A 300 16.16 -3.80 -20.93
N ASP A 301 15.50 -3.05 -20.03
CA ASP A 301 15.11 -1.66 -20.26
C ASP A 301 16.21 -0.67 -19.83
N PRO A 302 17.07 -0.19 -20.75
CA PRO A 302 18.16 0.72 -20.37
C PRO A 302 17.68 2.08 -19.83
N ASP A 303 16.45 2.50 -20.14
CA ASP A 303 15.93 3.79 -19.69
C ASP A 303 15.55 3.72 -18.20
N LEU A 304 15.07 2.56 -17.74
CA LEU A 304 14.89 2.28 -16.31
C LEU A 304 16.20 2.44 -15.54
N TYR A 305 17.27 1.78 -15.98
CA TYR A 305 18.57 1.82 -15.32
C TYR A 305 19.24 3.19 -15.43
N THR A 306 19.00 3.93 -16.51
CA THR A 306 19.46 5.32 -16.63
C THR A 306 18.77 6.22 -15.60
N ALA A 307 17.45 6.08 -15.45
CA ALA A 307 16.68 6.88 -14.48
C ALA A 307 17.09 6.59 -13.03
N ILE A 308 17.37 5.33 -12.71
CA ILE A 308 17.76 4.92 -11.34
C ILE A 308 19.23 5.27 -11.06
N PHE A 309 20.15 5.03 -11.99
CA PHE A 309 21.58 5.05 -11.63
C PHE A 309 22.39 6.22 -12.17
N VAL A 310 21.82 7.02 -13.07
CA VAL A 310 22.54 8.11 -13.74
C VAL A 310 21.86 9.46 -13.52
N ALA A 311 20.53 9.51 -13.44
CA ALA A 311 19.77 10.76 -13.38
C ALA A 311 19.26 11.15 -11.99
N GLY A 312 19.28 10.23 -11.01
CA GLY A 312 18.91 10.50 -9.62
C GLY A 312 20.09 10.88 -8.73
#